data_AF-A0A7X3BY80-F1
#
_entry.id   AF-A0A7X3BY80-F1
#
_cell.length_a   1.000
_cell.length_b   1.000
_cell.length_c   1.000
_cell.angle_alpha   90.00
_cell.angle_beta   90.00
_cell.angle_gamma   90.00
#
_symmetry.space_group_name_H-M   'P 1'
#
loop_
_entity.id
_entity.type
_entity.pdbx_description
1 polymer ?
#
loop_
_entity_poly.entity_id
_entity_poly.type
_entity_poly.pdbx_seq_one_letter_code
_entity_poly.pdbx_strand_id
1 'polypeptide(L)'
;SLAEAYVYTKNGDFVAPLAVYDNDVIIGFVMIAYDKKIVISSGNYLLFRFMIDKNFQNQGYFKPIMDKVLDYVRTAPAGLS
;
A
#
# COMPACT_ATOMS: atom_id res chain seq x y z
N SER A 1 8.93 4.96 2.24
CA SER A 1 9.41 4.90 3.64
C SER A 1 8.40 5.62 4.52
N LEU A 2 8.49 5.48 5.85
CA LEU A 2 7.59 6.20 6.76
C LEU A 2 7.79 7.73 6.71
N ALA A 3 9.01 8.18 6.45
CA ALA A 3 9.31 9.61 6.26
C ALA A 3 8.59 10.19 5.04
N GLU A 4 8.56 9.47 3.91
CA GLU A 4 7.79 9.92 2.74
C GLU A 4 6.29 9.93 3.04
N ALA A 5 5.77 8.90 3.72
CA ALA A 5 4.36 8.85 4.08
C ALA A 5 3.96 10.07 4.94
N TYR A 6 4.84 10.48 5.86
CA TYR A 6 4.65 11.70 6.65
C TYR A 6 4.57 12.96 5.77
N VAL A 7 5.48 13.12 4.81
CA VAL A 7 5.48 14.29 3.91
C VAL A 7 4.22 14.34 3.05
N TYR A 8 3.82 13.22 2.44
CA TYR A 8 2.58 13.16 1.63
C TYR A 8 1.34 13.47 2.45
N THR A 9 1.23 12.88 3.65
CA THR A 9 0.10 13.13 4.54
C THR A 9 0.02 14.62 4.93
N LYS A 10 1.16 15.27 5.19
CA LYS A 10 1.21 16.72 5.47
C LYS A 10 0.78 17.58 4.29
N ASN A 11 0.96 17.09 3.07
CA ASN A 11 0.50 17.74 1.84
C ASN A 11 -0.98 17.46 1.50
N GLY A 12 -1.71 16.76 2.38
CA GLY A 12 -3.12 16.42 2.18
C GLY A 12 -3.37 15.23 1.26
N ASP A 13 -2.31 14.51 0.88
CA ASP A 13 -2.42 13.30 0.07
C ASP A 13 -2.77 12.09 0.93
N PHE A 14 -3.62 11.21 0.41
CA PHE A 14 -3.87 9.93 1.05
C PHE A 14 -2.73 8.96 0.72
N VAL A 15 -2.05 8.49 1.76
CA VAL A 15 -1.06 7.42 1.71
C VAL A 15 -1.25 6.48 2.89
N ALA A 16 -1.19 5.18 2.64
CA ALA A 16 -1.33 4.14 3.65
C ALA A 16 -0.07 3.25 3.64
N PRO A 17 0.90 3.50 4.53
CA PRO A 17 2.01 2.58 4.76
C PRO A 17 1.53 1.39 5.62
N LEU A 18 1.66 0.18 5.10
CA LEU A 18 1.20 -1.05 5.73
C LEU A 18 2.38 -2.01 5.89
N ALA A 19 2.57 -2.52 7.12
CA ALA A 19 3.47 -3.64 7.37
C ALA A 19 2.78 -4.96 6.97
N VAL A 20 3.54 -5.86 6.35
CA VAL A 20 3.06 -7.19 6.00
C VAL A 20 3.57 -8.18 7.03
N TYR A 21 2.65 -8.91 7.64
CA TYR A 21 2.95 -9.93 8.64
C TYR A 21 2.64 -11.33 8.12
N ASP A 22 3.50 -12.28 8.47
CA ASP A 22 3.16 -13.70 8.55
C ASP A 22 3.22 -14.11 10.03
N ASN A 23 2.05 -14.36 10.61
CA ASN A 23 1.86 -14.44 12.06
C ASN A 23 2.44 -13.18 12.77
N ASP A 24 3.41 -13.34 13.66
CA ASP A 24 4.04 -12.24 14.42
C ASP A 24 5.32 -11.70 13.74
N VAL A 25 5.66 -12.19 12.55
CA VAL A 25 6.88 -11.82 11.84
C VAL A 25 6.58 -10.80 10.74
N ILE A 26 7.26 -9.66 10.76
CA ILE A 26 7.20 -8.69 9.65
C ILE A 26 8.01 -9.26 8.48
N ILE A 27 7.34 -9.56 7.37
CA ILE A 27 7.96 -10.11 6.17
C ILE A 27 8.01 -9.12 5.00
N GLY A 28 7.42 -7.93 5.15
CA GLY A 28 7.38 -6.97 4.07
C GLY A 28 6.66 -5.66 4.38
N PHE A 29 6.48 -4.88 3.34
CA PHE A 29 5.89 -3.55 3.39
C PHE A 29 5.15 -3.24 2.09
N VAL A 30 3.96 -2.69 2.22
CA VAL A 30 3.16 -2.14 1.12
C VAL A 30 2.88 -0.67 1.40
N MET A 31 2.88 0.15 0.37
CA MET A 31 2.35 1.52 0.48
C MET A 31 1.36 1.77 -0.64
N ILE A 32 0.14 2.12 -0.26
CA ILE A 32 -0.93 2.52 -1.17
C ILE A 32 -1.06 4.03 -1.14
N ALA A 33 -1.28 4.64 -2.30
CA ALA A 33 -1.67 6.03 -2.42
C ALA A 33 -3.02 6.12 -3.15
N TYR A 34 -3.75 7.21 -2.96
CA TYR A 34 -4.95 7.51 -3.75
C TYR A 34 -4.70 8.77 -4.56
N ASP A 35 -4.87 8.67 -5.87
CA ASP A 35 -4.57 9.76 -6.78
C ASP A 35 -5.81 10.60 -7.09
N LYS A 36 -5.68 11.90 -6.86
CA LYS A 36 -6.68 12.94 -7.19
C LYS A 36 -6.14 13.99 -8.17
N LYS A 37 -4.86 13.90 -8.54
CA LYS A 37 -4.13 14.99 -9.19
C LYS A 37 -3.82 14.69 -10.65
N ILE A 38 -3.57 13.43 -11.01
CA ILE A 38 -3.25 13.04 -12.38
C ILE A 38 -4.53 12.67 -13.11
N VAL A 39 -4.82 13.31 -14.25
CA VAL A 39 -6.08 13.13 -14.99
C VAL A 39 -6.36 11.67 -15.37
N ILE A 40 -5.34 10.93 -15.82
CA ILE A 40 -5.52 9.54 -16.28
C ILE A 40 -5.71 8.53 -15.14
N SER A 41 -5.34 8.89 -13.90
CA SER A 41 -5.41 8.03 -12.73
C SER A 41 -6.21 8.64 -11.58
N SER A 42 -6.91 9.75 -11.83
CA SER A 42 -7.78 10.38 -10.86
C SER A 42 -8.87 9.38 -10.45
N GLY A 43 -8.96 9.11 -9.16
CA GLY A 43 -9.86 8.11 -8.60
C GLY A 43 -9.24 6.72 -8.41
N ASN A 44 -7.98 6.51 -8.83
CA ASN A 44 -7.31 5.23 -8.71
C ASN A 44 -6.50 5.13 -7.41
N TYR A 45 -6.47 3.92 -6.85
CA TYR A 45 -5.46 3.53 -5.87
C TYR A 45 -4.20 3.08 -6.59
N LEU A 46 -3.06 3.63 -6.17
CA LEU A 46 -1.74 3.32 -6.72
C LEU A 46 -0.99 2.42 -5.74
N LEU A 47 -0.47 1.29 -6.24
CA LEU A 47 0.51 0.50 -5.52
C LEU A 47 1.86 1.20 -5.58
N PHE A 48 2.12 2.08 -4.61
CA PHE A 48 3.29 2.96 -4.66
C PHE A 48 4.57 2.26 -4.23
N ARG A 49 4.47 1.31 -3.28
CA ARG A 49 5.57 0.41 -2.92
C ARG A 49 5.03 -0.98 -2.63
N PHE A 50 5.79 -1.99 -3.04
CA PHE A 50 5.58 -3.39 -2.69
C PHE A 50 6.95 -4.02 -2.47
N MET A 51 7.24 -4.38 -1.22
CA MET A 51 8.53 -4.93 -0.82
C MET A 51 8.32 -6.17 0.04
N ILE A 52 9.01 -7.25 -0.30
CA ILE A 52 9.10 -8.46 0.51
C ILE A 52 10.55 -8.57 0.97
N ASP A 53 10.76 -8.81 2.26
CA ASP A 53 12.09 -9.04 2.81
C ASP A 53 12.78 -10.18 2.03
N LYS A 54 14.07 -10.01 1.78
CA LYS A 54 14.85 -10.92 0.92
C LYS A 54 14.77 -12.39 1.38
N ASN A 55 14.68 -12.63 2.68
CA ASN A 55 14.60 -13.98 3.25
C ASN A 55 13.25 -14.67 2.98
N PHE A 56 12.24 -13.91 2.58
CA PHE A 56 10.88 -14.38 2.30
C PHE A 56 10.51 -14.29 0.80
N GLN A 57 11.43 -13.86 -0.06
CA GLN A 57 11.20 -13.84 -1.52
C GLN A 57 11.23 -15.26 -2.11
N ASN A 58 10.60 -15.44 -3.28
CA ASN A 58 10.50 -16.71 -4.02
C ASN A 58 9.74 -17.85 -3.29
N GLN A 59 8.96 -17.52 -2.26
CA GLN A 59 8.16 -18.48 -1.48
C GLN A 59 6.64 -18.38 -1.73
N GLY A 60 6.23 -17.60 -2.75
CA GLY A 60 4.81 -17.48 -3.14
C GLY A 60 4.00 -16.41 -2.38
N TYR A 61 4.62 -15.60 -1.52
CA TYR A 61 3.92 -14.58 -0.73
C TYR A 61 3.27 -13.45 -1.54
N PHE A 62 3.63 -13.23 -2.82
CA PHE A 62 3.06 -12.13 -3.61
C PHE A 62 1.53 -12.17 -3.64
N LYS A 63 0.95 -13.33 -3.99
CA LYS A 63 -0.50 -13.48 -4.16
C LYS A 63 -1.27 -13.20 -2.86
N PRO A 64 -0.98 -13.85 -1.71
CA PRO A 64 -1.73 -13.58 -0.48
C PRO A 64 -1.58 -12.14 0.01
N ILE A 65 -0.40 -11.50 -0.18
CA ILE A 65 -0.24 -10.09 0.15
C ILE A 65 -1.12 -9.23 -0.74
N MET A 66 -1.14 -9.48 -2.05
CA MET A 66 -1.96 -8.72 -2.99
C MET A 66 -3.46 -8.90 -2.74
N ASP A 67 -3.89 -10.12 -2.40
CA ASP A 67 -5.30 -10.39 -2.03
C ASP A 67 -5.71 -9.49 -0.84
N LYS A 68 -4.85 -9.38 0.19
CA LYS A 68 -5.09 -8.47 1.34
C LYS A 68 -5.06 -6.98 0.96
N VAL A 69 -4.18 -6.58 0.05
CA VAL A 69 -4.13 -5.20 -0.47
C VAL A 69 -5.41 -4.84 -1.21
N LEU A 70 -5.92 -5.75 -2.03
CA LEU A 70 -7.19 -5.57 -2.74
C LEU A 70 -8.37 -5.49 -1.76
N ASP A 71 -8.38 -6.34 -0.72
CA ASP A 71 -9.39 -6.26 0.33
C ASP A 71 -9.35 -4.91 1.06
N TYR A 72 -8.16 -4.40 1.39
CA TYR A 72 -8.00 -3.07 1.99
C TYR A 72 -8.50 -1.95 1.07
N VAL A 73 -8.16 -1.99 -0.22
CA VAL A 73 -8.59 -0.96 -1.17
C VAL A 73 -10.11 -0.99 -1.41
N ARG A 74 -10.74 -2.18 -1.41
CA ARG A 74 -12.20 -2.34 -1.57
C ARG A 74 -13.00 -1.67 -0.47
N THR A 75 -12.42 -1.41 0.71
CA THR A 75 -13.11 -0.65 1.76
C THR A 75 -13.13 0.86 1.50
N ALA A 76 -12.61 1.31 0.36
CA ALA A 76 -12.50 2.72 -0.02
C ALA A 76 -11.86 3.59 1.10
N PRO A 77 -10.63 3.29 1.55
CA PRO A 77 -10.02 3.94 2.71
C PRO A 77 -9.73 5.45 2.50
N ALA A 78 -9.70 5.93 1.26
CA ALA A 78 -9.63 7.36 0.94
C ALA A 78 -11.02 8.04 0.84
N GLY A 79 -12.10 7.31 1.16
CA GLY A 79 -13.48 7.70 0.96
C GLY A 79 -14.05 7.23 -0.39
N LEU A 80 -15.37 7.27 -0.50
CA LEU A 80 -16.08 7.23 -1.78
C LEU A 80 -16.18 8.66 -2.29
N SER A 81 -15.79 8.89 -3.54
CA SER A 81 -15.95 10.16 -4.25
C SER A 81 -17.42 10.48 -4.50
#